data_AF-M1P3X2-F1
#
_entry.id   AF-M1P3X2-F1
#
_cell.length_a   1.000
_cell.length_b   1.000
_cell.length_c   1.000
_cell.angle_alpha   90.00
_cell.angle_beta   90.00
_cell.angle_gamma   90.00
#
_symmetry.space_group_name_H-M   'P 1'
#
loop_
_entity.id
_entity.type
_entity.pdbx_description
1 polymer ?
#
loop_
_entity_poly.entity_id
_entity_poly.type
_entity_poly.pdbx_seq_one_letter_code
_entity_poly.pdbx_strand_id
1 'polypeptide(L)'
;MFYLFLIFFVFGSRKWFLIFFKRQLIHFLLFFCVSINMSTAKEFMKIPVDPIPLKIITEKGTIFYKVELAFSKAQSKAGLMYRTDFPHDHAMLFRNVISDKPENEREMLMWMADTPLPLDMMFVDSRGIIVSIVENARPFSEDIISSKVPAAFAIEINAGEVADKRIQKGQRIIHPAIYEKY
;
A
#
# COMPACT_ATOMS: atom_id res chain seq x y z
N MET A 1 -5.71 53.59 32.01
CA MET A 1 -4.72 54.67 32.19
C MET A 1 -4.03 54.88 30.85
N PHE A 2 -4.77 55.31 29.82
CA PHE A 2 -4.92 56.73 29.39
C PHE A 2 -3.57 57.45 29.33
N TYR A 3 -3.24 57.98 28.14
CA TYR A 3 -2.01 58.65 27.68
C TYR A 3 -1.01 57.81 26.88
N LEU A 4 -1.29 57.62 25.58
CA LEU A 4 -0.40 58.11 24.50
C LEU A 4 -1.12 58.04 23.13
N PHE A 5 -2.30 58.64 23.04
CA PHE A 5 -2.94 58.98 21.77
C PHE A 5 -2.84 60.50 21.61
N LEU A 6 -1.81 60.96 20.91
CA LEU A 6 -1.72 62.23 20.16
C LEU A 6 -0.23 62.55 19.98
N ILE A 7 0.29 62.33 18.78
CA ILE A 7 1.20 63.23 18.03
C ILE A 7 1.28 62.59 16.63
N PHE A 8 0.29 62.91 15.80
CA PHE A 8 0.37 62.77 14.36
C PHE A 8 -0.40 63.94 13.80
N PHE A 9 0.26 65.10 13.69
CA PHE A 9 -0.02 66.08 12.66
C PHE A 9 1.05 67.16 12.79
N VAL A 10 1.99 67.18 11.84
CA VAL A 10 2.67 68.35 11.26
C VAL A 10 3.89 67.84 10.46
N PHE A 11 3.91 68.20 9.18
CA PHE A 11 4.89 67.87 8.12
C PHE A 11 4.84 66.48 7.49
N GLY A 12 4.26 66.46 6.28
CA GLY A 12 4.23 65.33 5.40
C GLY A 12 5.58 65.02 4.73
N SER A 13 5.76 63.76 4.42
CA SER A 13 5.81 63.43 3.00
C SER A 13 5.02 62.14 2.76
N ARG A 14 4.09 62.16 1.81
CA ARG A 14 3.32 60.98 1.37
C ARG A 14 4.23 59.78 1.03
N LYS A 15 5.50 60.07 0.69
CA LYS A 15 6.54 59.09 0.39
C LYS A 15 6.83 58.16 1.57
N TRP A 16 6.93 58.68 2.80
CA TRP A 16 7.26 57.87 3.98
C TRP A 16 6.13 56.94 4.41
N PHE A 17 4.88 57.37 4.28
CA PHE A 17 3.71 56.53 4.58
C PHE A 17 3.59 55.36 3.58
N LEU A 18 3.85 55.62 2.29
CA LEU A 18 3.91 54.60 1.24
C LEU A 18 5.09 53.64 1.39
N ILE A 19 6.25 54.12 1.86
CA ILE A 19 7.42 53.29 2.18
C ILE A 19 7.13 52.38 3.38
N PHE A 20 6.49 52.92 4.42
CA PHE A 20 6.10 52.14 5.61
C PHE A 20 5.07 51.06 5.26
N PHE A 21 4.04 51.39 4.46
CA PHE A 21 3.03 50.43 4.02
C PHE A 21 3.59 49.38 3.03
N LYS A 22 4.47 49.77 2.09
CA LYS A 22 5.17 48.82 1.19
C LYS A 22 6.05 47.85 1.97
N ARG A 23 6.75 48.31 3.00
CA ARG A 23 7.64 47.47 3.81
C ARG A 23 6.84 46.48 4.66
N GLN A 24 5.67 46.88 5.17
CA GLN A 24 4.75 45.95 5.86
C GLN A 24 4.10 44.95 4.90
N LEU A 25 3.79 45.35 3.66
CA LEU A 25 3.27 44.44 2.62
C LEU A 25 4.29 43.37 2.20
N ILE A 26 5.58 43.73 2.14
CA ILE A 26 6.68 42.79 1.82
C ILE A 26 6.86 41.74 2.91
N HIS A 27 6.75 42.11 4.19
CA HIS A 27 6.81 41.15 5.29
C HIS A 27 5.54 40.28 5.35
N PHE A 28 4.37 40.82 5.02
CA PHE A 28 3.13 40.04 4.93
C PHE A 28 3.16 39.03 3.78
N LEU A 29 3.73 39.39 2.62
CA LEU A 29 3.95 38.50 1.48
C LEU A 29 5.05 37.44 1.75
N LEU A 30 6.11 37.78 2.48
CA LEU A 30 7.14 36.82 2.89
C LEU A 30 6.67 35.86 4.00
N PHE A 31 5.77 36.29 4.88
CA PHE A 31 5.18 35.43 5.91
C PHE A 31 4.09 34.49 5.36
N PHE A 32 3.35 34.93 4.31
CA PHE A 32 2.35 34.09 3.64
C PHE A 32 2.98 32.99 2.76
N CYS A 33 4.23 33.15 2.33
CA CYS A 33 4.92 32.18 1.47
C CYS A 33 5.38 30.90 2.20
N VAL A 34 5.44 30.91 3.54
CA VAL A 34 6.00 29.79 4.35
C VAL A 34 4.93 28.78 4.81
N SER A 35 3.66 28.99 4.49
CA SER A 35 2.57 28.06 4.89
C SER A 35 2.13 27.13 3.76
N ILE A 36 3.05 26.69 2.89
CA ILE A 36 2.79 25.52 2.06
C ILE A 36 2.87 24.31 2.99
N ASN A 37 1.72 23.87 3.49
CA ASN A 37 1.59 22.56 4.10
C ASN A 37 1.97 21.53 3.02
N MET A 38 3.22 21.10 3.03
CA MET A 38 3.71 20.01 2.19
C MET A 38 3.04 18.72 2.72
N SER A 39 1.86 18.40 2.19
CA SER A 39 1.21 17.11 2.44
C SER A 39 2.11 16.04 1.84
N THR A 40 2.91 15.38 2.67
CA THR A 40 3.73 14.25 2.25
C THR A 40 2.80 13.09 1.92
N ALA A 41 2.62 12.81 0.62
CA ALA A 41 2.04 11.53 0.21
C ALA A 41 2.87 10.42 0.85
N LYS A 42 2.21 9.51 1.57
CA LYS A 42 2.90 8.42 2.27
C LYS A 42 3.45 7.47 1.20
N GLU A 43 4.78 7.36 1.13
CA GLU A 43 5.47 6.57 0.10
C GLU A 43 5.26 5.07 0.33
N PHE A 44 4.90 4.32 -0.71
CA PHE A 44 4.73 2.88 -0.64
C PHE A 44 6.07 2.14 -0.75
N MET A 45 6.16 0.94 -0.17
CA MET A 45 7.37 0.12 -0.29
C MET A 45 7.48 -0.48 -1.69
N LYS A 46 8.57 -0.18 -2.39
CA LYS A 46 8.91 -0.82 -3.67
C LYS A 46 9.59 -2.16 -3.41
N ILE A 47 9.01 -3.22 -3.94
CA ILE A 47 9.58 -4.57 -3.92
C ILE A 47 9.93 -4.93 -5.38
N PRO A 48 11.15 -5.41 -5.67
CA PRO A 48 11.50 -5.81 -7.02
C PRO A 48 10.66 -7.03 -7.44
N VAL A 49 10.30 -7.06 -8.72
CA VAL A 49 9.68 -8.22 -9.36
C VAL A 49 10.73 -9.33 -9.49
N ASP A 50 10.36 -10.54 -9.09
CA ASP A 50 11.18 -11.73 -9.27
C ASP A 50 11.31 -12.06 -10.78
N PRO A 51 12.50 -12.43 -11.27
CA PRO A 51 12.69 -12.77 -12.68
C PRO A 51 11.90 -14.00 -13.13
N ILE A 52 11.46 -14.85 -12.19
CA ILE A 52 10.68 -16.05 -12.48
C ILE A 52 9.20 -15.74 -12.28
N PRO A 53 8.34 -15.96 -13.29
CA PRO A 53 6.92 -15.69 -13.14
C PRO A 53 6.26 -16.75 -12.26
N LEU A 54 5.26 -16.31 -11.48
CA LEU A 54 4.32 -17.19 -10.80
C LEU A 54 3.31 -17.73 -11.82
N LYS A 55 3.03 -19.02 -11.74
CA LYS A 55 2.11 -19.71 -12.66
C LYS A 55 0.93 -20.29 -11.91
N ILE A 56 -0.27 -20.17 -12.47
CA ILE A 56 -1.46 -20.85 -11.98
C ILE A 56 -1.93 -21.83 -13.06
N ILE A 57 -1.99 -23.11 -12.71
CA ILE A 57 -2.44 -24.18 -13.59
C ILE A 57 -3.96 -24.28 -13.49
N THR A 58 -4.65 -23.92 -14.56
CA THR A 58 -6.11 -24.01 -14.69
C THR A 58 -6.48 -25.05 -15.74
N GLU A 59 -7.74 -25.46 -15.77
CA GLU A 59 -8.27 -26.36 -16.81
C GLU A 59 -8.15 -25.78 -18.22
N LYS A 60 -8.13 -24.44 -18.35
CA LYS A 60 -8.07 -23.73 -19.63
C LYS A 60 -6.66 -23.38 -20.08
N GLY A 61 -5.65 -23.69 -19.27
CA GLY A 61 -4.26 -23.36 -19.53
C GLY A 61 -3.56 -22.74 -18.33
N THR A 62 -2.40 -22.14 -18.59
CA THR A 62 -1.57 -21.54 -17.54
C THR A 62 -1.71 -20.03 -17.54
N ILE A 63 -2.00 -19.46 -16.38
CA ILE A 63 -1.98 -18.01 -16.13
C ILE A 63 -0.60 -17.66 -15.58
N PHE A 64 -0.05 -16.53 -16.00
CA PHE A 64 1.25 -16.03 -15.57
C PHE A 64 1.10 -14.69 -14.86
N TYR A 65 1.86 -14.52 -13.78
CA TYR A 65 2.03 -13.25 -13.08
C TYR A 65 3.51 -12.96 -12.88
N LYS A 66 3.89 -11.70 -13.09
CA LYS A 66 5.10 -11.12 -12.51
C LYS A 66 4.89 -11.01 -11.01
N VAL A 67 5.81 -11.52 -10.20
CA VAL A 67 5.57 -11.65 -8.76
C VAL A 67 6.54 -10.82 -7.94
N GLU A 68 6.03 -10.07 -6.96
CA GLU A 68 6.82 -9.42 -5.92
C GLU A 68 6.85 -10.31 -4.67
N LEU A 69 8.03 -10.58 -4.12
CA LEU A 69 8.19 -11.48 -2.96
C LEU A 69 8.25 -10.68 -1.64
N ALA A 70 7.16 -10.72 -0.88
CA ALA A 70 7.03 -9.99 0.39
C ALA A 70 7.43 -10.86 1.60
N PHE A 71 8.67 -11.33 1.65
CA PHE A 71 9.11 -12.37 2.60
C PHE A 71 9.75 -11.84 3.87
N SER A 72 10.35 -10.64 3.86
CA SER A 72 10.81 -10.02 5.10
C SER A 72 9.62 -9.51 5.91
N LYS A 73 9.78 -9.41 7.24
CA LYS A 73 8.75 -8.85 8.13
C LYS A 73 8.30 -7.45 7.70
N ALA A 74 9.23 -6.63 7.20
CA ALA A 74 8.93 -5.28 6.74
C ALA A 74 8.10 -5.29 5.45
N GLN A 75 8.47 -6.14 4.48
CA GLN A 75 7.73 -6.29 3.22
C GLN A 75 6.34 -6.90 3.44
N SER A 76 6.24 -7.97 4.23
CA SER A 76 4.96 -8.62 4.54
C SER A 76 4.01 -7.67 5.28
N LYS A 77 4.52 -6.85 6.20
CA LYS A 77 3.70 -5.84 6.88
C LYS A 77 3.26 -4.72 5.93
N ALA A 78 4.12 -4.31 5.01
CA ALA A 78 3.83 -3.23 4.07
C ALA A 78 2.84 -3.67 2.97
N GLY A 79 2.97 -4.90 2.45
CA GLY A 79 2.12 -5.40 1.37
C GLY A 79 1.95 -4.40 0.22
N LEU A 80 0.70 -4.19 -0.18
CA LEU A 80 0.29 -3.19 -1.19
C LEU A 80 -0.17 -1.84 -0.57
N MET A 81 0.16 -1.55 0.69
CA MET A 81 -0.22 -0.29 1.35
C MET A 81 0.20 0.94 0.53
N TYR A 82 -0.69 1.93 0.46
CA TYR A 82 -0.52 3.22 -0.22
C TYR A 82 -0.30 3.17 -1.75
N ARG A 83 -0.28 2.00 -2.37
CA ARG A 83 -0.16 1.89 -3.84
C ARG A 83 -1.47 2.30 -4.50
N THR A 84 -1.43 3.25 -5.42
CA THR A 84 -2.60 3.67 -6.20
C THR A 84 -2.76 2.91 -7.51
N ASP A 85 -1.77 2.10 -7.88
CA ASP A 85 -1.75 1.24 -9.05
C ASP A 85 -1.10 -0.12 -8.76
N PHE A 86 -1.57 -1.15 -9.46
CA PHE A 86 -0.97 -2.48 -9.48
C PHE A 86 -1.33 -3.17 -10.80
N PRO A 87 -0.37 -3.46 -11.70
CA PRO A 87 -0.68 -4.02 -13.01
C PRO A 87 -1.45 -5.36 -12.94
N HIS A 88 -2.35 -5.61 -13.88
CA HIS A 88 -3.16 -6.84 -13.95
C HIS A 88 -2.38 -8.12 -14.30
N ASP A 89 -1.11 -7.99 -14.64
CA ASP A 89 -0.15 -9.09 -14.81
C ASP A 89 0.80 -9.21 -13.61
N HIS A 90 0.54 -8.52 -12.51
CA HIS A 90 1.32 -8.59 -11.26
C HIS A 90 0.60 -9.34 -10.14
N ALA A 91 1.38 -9.96 -9.27
CA ALA A 91 0.95 -10.57 -8.04
C ALA A 91 1.95 -10.26 -6.91
N MET A 92 1.50 -10.25 -5.66
CA MET A 92 2.39 -10.21 -4.50
C MET A 92 2.28 -11.52 -3.73
N LEU A 93 3.42 -12.18 -3.49
CA LEU A 93 3.50 -13.45 -2.78
C LEU A 93 4.03 -13.24 -1.36
N PHE A 94 3.25 -13.67 -0.38
CA PHE A 94 3.56 -13.61 1.05
C PHE A 94 3.88 -15.00 1.59
N ARG A 95 4.77 -15.08 2.58
CA ARG A 95 5.08 -16.31 3.33
C ARG A 95 4.55 -16.19 4.76
N ASN A 96 3.94 -17.25 5.26
CA ASN A 96 3.42 -17.30 6.63
C ASN A 96 4.57 -17.48 7.64
N VAL A 97 5.06 -16.37 8.21
CA VAL A 97 6.23 -16.34 9.12
C VAL A 97 5.89 -16.06 10.59
N ILE A 98 4.63 -16.19 11.01
CA ILE A 98 4.13 -15.59 12.25
C ILE A 98 4.54 -16.35 13.56
N SER A 99 5.24 -17.49 13.54
CA SER A 99 5.60 -18.18 14.81
C SER A 99 6.57 -19.36 14.74
N ASP A 100 7.03 -19.82 15.91
CA ASP A 100 7.84 -21.04 16.15
C ASP A 100 7.22 -22.40 15.76
N LYS A 101 6.05 -22.41 15.10
CA LYS A 101 5.45 -23.65 14.54
C LYS A 101 5.64 -23.71 13.03
N PRO A 102 5.69 -24.91 12.43
CA PRO A 102 5.78 -25.09 10.99
C PRO A 102 4.69 -24.33 10.22
N GLU A 103 5.07 -23.70 9.10
CA GLU A 103 4.21 -22.86 8.25
C GLU A 103 2.95 -23.60 7.74
N ASN A 104 2.99 -24.92 7.68
CA ASN A 104 1.95 -25.80 7.13
C ASN A 104 0.87 -26.23 8.15
N GLU A 105 0.93 -25.75 9.40
CA GLU A 105 0.01 -26.16 10.47
C GLU A 105 -0.94 -25.05 10.94
N ARG A 106 -0.92 -23.87 10.32
CA ARG A 106 -1.70 -22.71 10.77
C ARG A 106 -2.43 -21.99 9.65
N GLU A 107 -3.56 -21.38 10.03
CA GLU A 107 -4.20 -20.37 9.20
C GLU A 107 -3.24 -19.21 8.93
N MET A 108 -3.34 -18.63 7.73
CA MET A 108 -2.69 -17.38 7.37
C MET A 108 -3.68 -16.24 7.56
N LEU A 109 -3.21 -15.14 8.15
CA LEU A 109 -4.00 -13.95 8.44
C LEU A 109 -3.48 -12.78 7.62
N MET A 110 -4.40 -12.06 6.99
CA MET A 110 -4.16 -10.88 6.16
C MET A 110 -5.15 -9.78 6.56
N TRP A 111 -4.96 -8.58 6.04
CA TRP A 111 -5.85 -7.42 6.23
C TRP A 111 -5.67 -6.44 5.06
N MET A 112 -6.51 -5.40 5.01
CA MET A 112 -6.47 -4.37 3.97
C MET A 112 -6.14 -2.99 4.55
N ALA A 113 -5.59 -2.93 5.76
CA ALA A 113 -5.21 -1.68 6.42
C ALA A 113 -4.29 -0.88 5.49
N ASP A 114 -4.58 0.41 5.29
CA ASP A 114 -3.81 1.31 4.44
C ASP A 114 -3.69 0.91 2.95
N THR A 115 -4.44 -0.10 2.48
CA THR A 115 -4.43 -0.56 1.09
C THR A 115 -5.64 0.03 0.34
N PRO A 116 -5.45 0.98 -0.60
CA PRO A 116 -6.55 1.63 -1.32
C PRO A 116 -7.08 0.80 -2.50
N LEU A 117 -6.29 -0.15 -3.01
CA LEU A 117 -6.69 -1.04 -4.11
C LEU A 117 -7.57 -2.17 -3.59
N PRO A 118 -8.69 -2.51 -4.25
CA PRO A 118 -9.42 -3.73 -3.95
C PRO A 118 -8.64 -4.94 -4.48
N LEU A 119 -8.58 -6.01 -3.71
CA LEU A 119 -7.74 -7.18 -4.03
C LEU A 119 -8.51 -8.49 -3.96
N ASP A 120 -8.11 -9.46 -4.77
CA ASP A 120 -8.40 -10.86 -4.53
C ASP A 120 -7.22 -11.51 -3.82
N MET A 121 -7.49 -12.41 -2.89
CA MET A 121 -6.50 -13.15 -2.10
C MET A 121 -6.66 -14.64 -2.30
N MET A 122 -5.58 -15.31 -2.70
CA MET A 122 -5.50 -16.77 -2.77
C MET A 122 -4.59 -17.28 -1.67
N PHE A 123 -5.12 -18.16 -0.81
CA PHE A 123 -4.34 -18.83 0.22
C PHE A 123 -3.89 -20.20 -0.28
N VAL A 124 -2.63 -20.53 -0.06
CA VAL A 124 -1.95 -21.66 -0.71
C VAL A 124 -1.23 -22.52 0.33
N ASP A 125 -1.37 -23.83 0.23
CA ASP A 125 -0.64 -24.78 1.09
C ASP A 125 0.85 -24.90 0.67
N SER A 126 1.64 -25.62 1.48
CA SER A 126 3.07 -25.83 1.23
C SER A 126 3.38 -26.67 -0.02
N ARG A 127 2.35 -27.22 -0.70
CA ARG A 127 2.48 -27.98 -1.95
C ARG A 127 2.08 -27.14 -3.16
N GLY A 128 1.76 -25.86 -2.96
CA GLY A 128 1.32 -24.96 -4.00
C GLY A 128 -0.16 -25.13 -4.37
N ILE A 129 -1.02 -25.72 -3.54
CA ILE A 129 -2.45 -25.87 -3.84
C ILE A 129 -3.24 -24.72 -3.23
N ILE A 130 -4.12 -24.09 -4.01
CA ILE A 130 -5.05 -23.08 -3.50
C ILE A 130 -6.05 -23.75 -2.57
N VAL A 131 -6.03 -23.38 -1.29
CA VAL A 131 -6.88 -23.97 -0.24
C VAL A 131 -8.07 -23.10 0.14
N SER A 132 -7.98 -21.79 -0.10
CA SER A 132 -9.06 -20.82 0.13
C SER A 132 -8.84 -19.59 -0.76
N ILE A 133 -9.93 -18.89 -1.06
CA ILE A 133 -9.94 -17.67 -1.87
C ILE A 133 -10.86 -16.66 -1.18
N VAL A 134 -10.44 -15.40 -1.17
CA VAL A 134 -11.27 -14.26 -0.78
C VAL A 134 -11.25 -13.27 -1.93
N GLU A 135 -12.41 -13.02 -2.53
CA GLU A 135 -12.55 -12.09 -3.66
C GLU A 135 -13.00 -10.72 -3.17
N ASN A 136 -12.59 -9.67 -3.88
CA ASN A 136 -13.04 -8.29 -3.66
C ASN A 136 -12.85 -7.80 -2.22
N ALA A 137 -11.69 -8.06 -1.63
CA ALA A 137 -11.32 -7.55 -0.32
C ALA A 137 -11.43 -6.03 -0.28
N ARG A 138 -12.11 -5.51 0.75
CA ARG A 138 -12.51 -4.10 0.84
C ARG A 138 -11.29 -3.21 1.16
N PRO A 139 -11.04 -2.16 0.36
CA PRO A 139 -9.98 -1.19 0.64
C PRO A 139 -10.06 -0.62 2.06
N PHE A 140 -8.89 -0.37 2.66
CA PHE A 140 -8.72 0.19 4.00
C PHE A 140 -9.35 -0.60 5.16
N SER A 141 -9.87 -1.81 4.91
CA SER A 141 -10.50 -2.60 5.95
C SER A 141 -9.48 -3.18 6.93
N GLU A 142 -9.72 -2.98 8.22
CA GLU A 142 -8.93 -3.58 9.31
C GLU A 142 -9.47 -4.95 9.75
N ASP A 143 -10.57 -5.42 9.15
CA ASP A 143 -11.10 -6.76 9.37
C ASP A 143 -10.05 -7.82 9.03
N ILE A 144 -9.85 -8.79 9.93
CA ILE A 144 -8.91 -9.89 9.72
C ILE A 144 -9.48 -10.84 8.67
N ILE A 145 -8.72 -11.03 7.60
CA ILE A 145 -8.98 -12.03 6.56
C ILE A 145 -8.17 -13.27 6.92
N SER A 146 -8.86 -14.38 7.20
CA SER A 146 -8.23 -15.67 7.53
C SER A 146 -8.40 -16.66 6.39
N SER A 147 -7.36 -17.47 6.15
CA SER A 147 -7.42 -18.61 5.22
C SER A 147 -8.42 -19.70 5.65
N LYS A 148 -8.90 -19.71 6.91
CA LYS A 148 -9.81 -20.69 7.55
C LYS A 148 -9.31 -22.13 7.63
N VAL A 149 -8.21 -22.43 6.95
CA VAL A 149 -7.53 -23.73 6.90
C VAL A 149 -6.02 -23.47 6.83
N PRO A 150 -5.17 -24.47 7.14
CA PRO A 150 -3.73 -24.28 7.05
C PRO A 150 -3.25 -23.78 5.69
N ALA A 151 -2.45 -22.72 5.70
CA ALA A 151 -1.90 -22.09 4.50
C ALA A 151 -0.47 -21.58 4.78
N ALA A 152 0.45 -21.89 3.88
CA ALA A 152 1.85 -21.48 3.96
C ALA A 152 2.10 -20.15 3.24
N PHE A 153 1.27 -19.82 2.24
CA PHE A 153 1.41 -18.61 1.44
C PHE A 153 0.06 -17.93 1.21
N ALA A 154 0.12 -16.63 0.94
CA ALA A 154 -0.98 -15.85 0.38
C ALA A 154 -0.48 -15.14 -0.87
N ILE A 155 -1.38 -14.98 -1.84
CA ILE A 155 -1.11 -14.24 -3.08
C ILE A 155 -2.19 -13.19 -3.23
N GLU A 156 -1.77 -11.93 -3.37
CA GLU A 156 -2.64 -10.79 -3.67
C GLU A 156 -2.53 -10.45 -5.16
N ILE A 157 -3.69 -10.28 -5.80
CA ILE A 157 -3.87 -9.78 -7.18
C ILE A 157 -5.00 -8.75 -7.17
N ASN A 158 -5.18 -8.01 -8.28
CA ASN A 158 -6.31 -7.08 -8.39
C ASN A 158 -7.66 -7.79 -8.23
N ALA A 159 -8.61 -7.12 -7.58
CA ALA A 159 -9.95 -7.66 -7.40
C ALA A 159 -10.65 -7.97 -8.74
N GLY A 160 -11.42 -9.06 -8.75
CA GLY A 160 -12.17 -9.54 -9.92
C GLY A 160 -11.38 -10.47 -10.84
N GLU A 161 -10.06 -10.53 -10.70
CA GLU A 161 -9.24 -11.40 -11.53
C GLU A 161 -9.48 -12.89 -11.27
N VAL A 162 -9.82 -13.28 -10.05
CA VAL A 162 -10.21 -14.67 -9.74
C VAL A 162 -11.40 -15.08 -10.59
N ALA A 163 -12.47 -14.27 -10.59
CA ALA A 163 -13.67 -14.53 -11.36
C ALA A 163 -13.40 -14.52 -12.86
N ASP A 164 -12.73 -13.48 -13.36
CA ASP A 164 -12.45 -13.29 -14.79
C ASP A 164 -11.59 -14.43 -15.36
N LYS A 165 -10.56 -14.83 -14.62
CA LYS A 165 -9.62 -15.87 -15.03
C LYS A 165 -10.05 -17.28 -14.59
N ARG A 166 -11.21 -17.41 -13.92
CA ARG A 166 -11.78 -18.66 -13.41
C ARG A 166 -10.81 -19.43 -12.52
N ILE A 167 -10.13 -18.70 -11.65
CA ILE A 167 -9.24 -19.29 -10.65
C ILE A 167 -10.10 -19.93 -9.56
N GLN A 168 -9.73 -21.14 -9.14
CA GLN A 168 -10.54 -21.94 -8.22
C GLN A 168 -9.67 -22.65 -7.18
N LYS A 169 -10.27 -22.89 -6.01
CA LYS A 169 -9.70 -23.78 -4.99
C LYS A 169 -9.34 -25.13 -5.60
N GLY A 170 -8.20 -25.68 -5.19
CA GLY A 170 -7.67 -26.95 -5.70
C GLY A 170 -6.72 -26.81 -6.89
N GLN A 171 -6.69 -25.66 -7.57
CA GLN A 171 -5.71 -25.40 -8.62
C GLN A 171 -4.30 -25.25 -8.04
N ARG A 172 -3.30 -25.53 -8.87
CA ARG A 172 -1.89 -25.53 -8.49
C ARG A 172 -1.21 -24.23 -8.90
N ILE A 173 -0.45 -23.68 -7.98
CA ILE A 173 0.44 -22.56 -8.16
C ILE A 173 1.89 -23.04 -8.19
N ILE A 174 2.67 -22.50 -9.13
CA ILE A 174 4.05 -22.88 -9.35
C ILE A 174 4.94 -21.64 -9.34
N HIS A 175 5.88 -21.63 -8.39
CA HIS A 175 6.98 -20.67 -8.31
C HIS A 175 8.10 -21.30 -7.46
N PRO A 176 9.41 -21.12 -7.78
CA PRO A 176 10.49 -21.70 -6.98
C PRO A 176 10.40 -21.35 -5.50
N ALA A 177 10.00 -20.11 -5.18
CA ALA A 177 9.85 -19.66 -3.80
C ALA A 177 8.79 -20.39 -2.95
N ILE A 178 7.95 -21.24 -3.56
CA ILE A 178 6.98 -22.12 -2.88
C ILE A 178 7.61 -23.48 -2.52
N TYR A 179 8.54 -23.97 -3.34
CA TYR A 179 9.10 -25.32 -3.22
C TYR A 179 10.54 -25.34 -2.67
N GLU A 180 11.30 -24.28 -2.91
CA GLU A 180 12.64 -24.09 -2.37
C GLU A 180 12.51 -23.48 -0.97
N LYS A 181 12.78 -24.31 0.05
CA LYS A 181 13.05 -23.79 1.39
C LYS A 181 14.37 -23.03 1.33
N TYR A 182 14.28 -21.70 1.35
CA TYR A 182 15.40 -20.84 1.69
C TYR A 182 15.79 -21.04 3.16
#